data_AF-J3ENT1-F1
#
_entry.id   AF-J3ENT1-F1
#
_cell.length_a   1.000
_cell.length_b   1.000
_cell.length_c   1.000
_cell.angle_alpha   90.00
_cell.angle_beta   90.00
_cell.angle_gamma   90.00
#
_symmetry.space_group_name_H-M   'P 1'
#
loop_
_entity.id
_entity.type
_entity.pdbx_description
1 polymer ?
#
loop_
_entity_poly.entity_id
_entity_poly.type
_entity_poly.pdbx_seq_one_letter_code
_entity_poly.pdbx_strand_id
1 'polypeptide(L)'
;MEHVIRIDQELDSFPHTLSLYREQLKHWFSRAADKASHAADLPSLMDMERQIKLGNTSKSVSRLDGDFFSSVAQCPDGGILQIESKFESVYDIPLGNIQVDVIAVDGGKSTPVTLNERGKGEFTGTPGKFYRVHVHNEVTPEQMNELFSSYDGLTQELEAWLRNEWQGFKPQWSQSTLVATGNGMLAGSWAAIEGVWDGIGLLSDILKDPAKFAARLGSGADQLGELAEKSPQVMQKIQLLASDEAALCLLLRTASLWLEMLPPSEIAGKTAEAVSAGSVQLLIDILIGIVLTFAGAGAGIAYLSMRLVNYGARILNAVLRFVKAIFTIIDSFIGYVDRYKKVAARGVAAGLK
;
A
#
# COMPACT_ATOMS: atom_id res chain seq x y z
N MET A 1 29.71 8.82 15.21
CA MET A 1 28.87 10.05 15.24
C MET A 1 28.14 10.27 13.92
N GLU A 2 28.78 10.12 12.77
CA GLU A 2 28.16 10.32 11.45
C GLU A 2 26.89 9.48 11.20
N HIS A 3 26.89 8.20 11.57
CA HIS A 3 25.68 7.34 11.45
C HIS A 3 24.50 7.84 12.29
N VAL A 4 24.75 8.30 13.53
CA VAL A 4 23.71 8.83 14.42
C VAL A 4 23.08 10.09 13.84
N ILE A 5 23.91 11.00 13.33
CA ILE A 5 23.45 12.25 12.69
C ILE A 5 22.62 11.92 11.43
N ARG A 6 23.07 10.96 10.63
CA ARG A 6 22.33 10.50 9.45
C ARG A 6 20.94 9.96 9.82
N ILE A 7 20.85 9.06 10.81
CA ILE A 7 19.56 8.52 11.25
C ILE A 7 18.64 9.63 11.77
N ASP A 8 19.16 10.59 12.55
CA ASP A 8 18.37 11.73 13.01
C ASP A 8 17.79 12.52 11.81
N GLN A 9 18.59 12.76 10.75
CA GLN A 9 18.14 13.42 9.53
C GLN A 9 17.11 12.60 8.73
N GLU A 10 17.27 11.29 8.64
CA GLU A 10 16.35 10.39 7.95
C GLU A 10 14.99 10.26 8.69
N LEU A 11 15.00 10.37 10.03
CA LEU A 11 13.79 10.47 10.84
C LEU A 11 13.08 11.82 10.63
N ASP A 12 13.84 12.90 10.56
CA ASP A 12 13.28 14.24 10.31
C ASP A 12 12.69 14.39 8.89
N SER A 13 13.19 13.63 7.92
CA SER A 13 12.64 13.58 6.56
C SER A 13 11.50 12.55 6.39
N PHE A 14 11.25 11.68 7.37
CA PHE A 14 10.25 10.63 7.29
C PHE A 14 8.84 11.12 6.94
N PRO A 15 8.33 12.25 7.48
CA PRO A 15 7.03 12.82 7.10
C PRO A 15 6.90 13.16 5.61
N HIS A 16 8.02 13.37 4.92
CA HIS A 16 8.07 13.72 3.50
C HIS A 16 8.23 12.50 2.58
N THR A 17 8.19 11.27 3.11
CA THR A 17 8.41 10.03 2.35
C THR A 17 7.53 9.95 1.10
N LEU A 18 6.21 10.13 1.24
CA LEU A 18 5.28 10.04 0.10
C LEU A 18 5.47 11.19 -0.91
N SER A 19 5.81 12.39 -0.44
CA SER A 19 6.07 13.55 -1.29
C SER A 19 7.35 13.40 -2.11
N LEU A 20 8.45 12.99 -1.47
CA LEU A 20 9.74 12.72 -2.12
C LEU A 20 9.62 11.58 -3.14
N TYR A 21 8.93 10.53 -2.74
CA TYR A 21 8.61 9.41 -3.62
C TYR A 21 7.89 9.88 -4.89
N ARG A 22 6.86 10.72 -4.76
CA ARG A 22 6.10 11.27 -5.89
C ARG A 22 6.99 12.09 -6.84
N GLU A 23 7.87 12.93 -6.30
CA GLU A 23 8.78 13.73 -7.13
C GLU A 23 9.72 12.85 -7.94
N GLN A 24 10.27 11.81 -7.32
CA GLN A 24 11.18 10.87 -7.98
C GLN A 24 10.48 10.07 -9.08
N LEU A 25 9.21 9.72 -8.90
CA LEU A 25 8.41 9.11 -9.97
C LEU A 25 8.20 10.02 -11.16
N LYS A 26 7.86 11.29 -10.94
CA LYS A 26 7.70 12.26 -12.04
C LYS A 26 8.98 12.34 -12.88
N HIS A 27 10.15 12.34 -12.24
CA HIS A 27 11.45 12.37 -12.92
C HIS A 27 11.85 11.07 -13.62
N TRP A 28 11.31 9.93 -13.17
CA TRP A 28 11.54 8.64 -13.83
C TRP A 28 10.61 8.48 -15.03
N PHE A 29 9.33 8.87 -14.90
CA PHE A 29 8.37 8.93 -15.99
C PHE A 29 8.82 9.86 -17.12
N SER A 30 9.32 11.05 -16.81
CA SER A 30 9.81 11.97 -17.86
C SER A 30 10.96 11.36 -18.67
N ARG A 31 11.86 10.61 -18.00
CA ARG A 31 12.99 9.92 -18.65
C ARG A 31 12.58 8.66 -19.43
N ALA A 32 11.54 7.96 -18.97
CA ALA A 32 11.00 6.80 -19.66
C ALA A 32 10.15 7.17 -20.87
N ALA A 33 9.38 8.27 -20.80
CA ALA A 33 8.61 8.81 -21.92
C ALA A 33 9.51 9.26 -23.08
N ASP A 34 10.71 9.78 -22.79
CA ASP A 34 11.75 10.08 -23.78
C ASP A 34 12.33 8.83 -24.46
N LYS A 35 12.14 7.64 -23.89
CA LYS A 35 12.55 6.34 -24.42
C LYS A 35 11.31 5.51 -24.80
N ALA A 36 10.69 5.87 -25.91
CA ALA A 36 9.41 5.35 -26.44
C ALA A 36 9.29 3.82 -26.70
N SER A 37 10.17 2.95 -26.18
CA SER A 37 10.17 1.52 -26.46
C SER A 37 9.97 0.60 -25.25
N HIS A 38 9.89 1.12 -24.01
CA HIS A 38 9.74 0.28 -22.80
C HIS A 38 8.60 0.71 -21.87
N ALA A 39 7.62 1.47 -22.35
CA ALA A 39 6.47 1.89 -21.55
C ALA A 39 5.63 0.72 -21.00
N ALA A 40 5.74 -0.47 -21.59
CA ALA A 40 5.04 -1.69 -21.15
C ALA A 40 5.76 -2.46 -20.02
N ASP A 41 7.03 -2.13 -19.72
CA ASP A 41 7.85 -2.77 -18.67
C ASP A 41 8.08 -1.83 -17.48
N LEU A 42 7.31 -0.75 -17.36
CA LEU A 42 7.42 0.17 -16.24
C LEU A 42 6.91 -0.55 -14.98
N PRO A 43 7.72 -0.73 -13.92
CA PRO A 43 7.20 -1.23 -12.65
C PRO A 43 6.06 -0.29 -12.23
N SER A 44 4.97 -0.85 -11.68
CA SER A 44 3.83 -0.08 -11.16
C SER A 44 4.31 0.78 -9.99
N LEU A 45 4.91 1.89 -10.33
CA LEU A 45 5.48 2.84 -9.41
C LEU A 45 4.35 3.82 -9.14
N MET A 46 3.62 3.55 -8.06
CA MET A 46 2.38 4.22 -7.72
C MET A 46 1.43 4.26 -8.91
N ASP A 47 0.73 3.17 -9.17
CA ASP A 47 -0.54 3.17 -9.87
C ASP A 47 -1.66 2.67 -8.95
N MET A 48 -1.89 3.37 -7.83
CA MET A 48 -3.11 3.20 -7.03
C MET A 48 -4.31 3.38 -7.94
N GLU A 49 -4.86 2.26 -8.40
CA GLU A 49 -5.81 2.27 -9.50
C GLU A 49 -7.02 3.11 -9.13
N ARG A 50 -7.54 3.82 -10.11
CA ARG A 50 -8.83 4.45 -9.99
C ARG A 50 -9.89 3.37 -10.18
N GLN A 51 -10.76 3.23 -9.19
CA GLN A 51 -11.91 2.35 -9.27
C GLN A 51 -13.18 3.15 -9.53
N ILE A 52 -13.90 2.79 -10.59
CA ILE A 52 -15.26 3.27 -10.86
C ILE A 52 -16.24 2.12 -10.66
N LYS A 53 -17.25 2.37 -9.85
CA LYS A 53 -18.38 1.48 -9.63
C LYS A 53 -19.65 2.08 -10.22
N LEU A 54 -20.38 1.27 -10.99
CA LEU A 54 -21.70 1.56 -11.51
C LEU A 54 -22.65 0.46 -11.04
N GLY A 55 -23.60 0.81 -10.18
CA GLY A 55 -24.51 -0.14 -9.54
C GLY A 55 -23.74 -1.26 -8.83
N ASN A 56 -23.86 -2.48 -9.34
CA ASN A 56 -23.19 -3.66 -8.79
C ASN A 56 -21.89 -4.06 -9.51
N THR A 57 -21.48 -3.29 -10.52
CA THR A 57 -20.28 -3.58 -11.31
C THR A 57 -19.18 -2.56 -11.01
N SER A 58 -17.93 -3.01 -11.04
CA SER A 58 -16.76 -2.14 -10.88
C SER A 58 -15.75 -2.38 -12.00
N LYS A 59 -14.90 -1.38 -12.21
CA LYS A 59 -13.70 -1.45 -13.05
C LYS A 59 -12.61 -0.64 -12.38
N SER A 60 -11.42 -1.22 -12.26
CA SER A 60 -10.20 -0.51 -11.86
C SER A 60 -9.36 -0.24 -13.12
N VAL A 61 -8.77 0.95 -13.17
CA VAL A 61 -7.90 1.40 -14.27
C VAL A 61 -6.74 2.21 -13.71
N SER A 62 -5.68 2.33 -14.52
CA SER A 62 -4.58 3.23 -14.22
C SER A 62 -5.07 4.66 -13.99
N ARG A 63 -4.42 5.39 -13.09
CA ARG A 63 -4.72 6.82 -12.85
C ARG A 63 -4.38 7.70 -14.04
N LEU A 64 -3.45 7.27 -14.87
CA LEU A 64 -3.05 7.94 -16.10
C LEU A 64 -4.09 7.75 -17.20
N ASP A 65 -4.98 6.75 -17.06
CA ASP A 65 -6.08 6.55 -17.98
C ASP A 65 -7.21 7.54 -17.69
N GLY A 66 -7.11 8.71 -18.32
CA GLY A 66 -8.11 9.77 -18.25
C GLY A 66 -9.34 9.53 -19.11
N ASP A 67 -9.34 8.51 -19.97
CA ASP A 67 -10.38 8.28 -20.98
C ASP A 67 -10.74 6.79 -21.09
N PHE A 68 -11.76 6.36 -20.32
CA PHE A 68 -12.17 4.96 -20.30
C PHE A 68 -13.66 4.76 -20.03
N PHE A 69 -14.17 3.60 -20.44
CA PHE A 69 -15.50 3.12 -20.07
C PHE A 69 -15.44 2.20 -18.85
N SER A 70 -16.42 2.33 -17.95
CA SER A 70 -16.68 1.37 -16.87
C SER A 70 -17.20 0.03 -17.41
N SER A 71 -17.27 -0.95 -16.51
CA SER A 71 -18.10 -2.14 -16.70
C SER A 71 -19.57 -1.76 -16.92
N VAL A 72 -20.31 -2.62 -17.62
CA VAL A 72 -21.74 -2.43 -17.91
C VAL A 72 -22.58 -2.88 -16.73
N ALA A 73 -23.53 -2.05 -16.30
CA ALA A 73 -24.50 -2.38 -15.26
C ALA A 73 -25.93 -2.35 -15.79
N GLN A 74 -26.78 -3.25 -15.28
CA GLN A 74 -28.21 -3.19 -15.50
C GLN A 74 -28.86 -2.22 -14.49
N CYS A 75 -29.76 -1.36 -14.97
CA CYS A 75 -30.52 -0.46 -14.12
C CYS A 75 -31.55 -1.27 -13.29
N PRO A 76 -31.55 -1.11 -11.96
CA PRO A 76 -32.46 -1.85 -11.09
C PRO A 76 -33.92 -1.37 -11.27
N ASP A 77 -34.88 -2.13 -10.74
CA ASP A 77 -36.31 -1.81 -10.83
C ASP A 77 -36.67 -0.44 -10.25
N GLY A 78 -35.90 0.03 -9.25
CA GLY A 78 -36.05 1.36 -8.67
C GLY A 78 -35.57 2.51 -9.56
N GLY A 79 -34.99 2.21 -10.74
CA GLY A 79 -34.58 3.21 -11.73
C GLY A 79 -33.31 4.00 -11.37
N ILE A 80 -32.69 3.79 -10.22
CA ILE A 80 -31.51 4.56 -9.78
C ILE A 80 -30.25 3.71 -9.90
N LEU A 81 -29.30 4.19 -10.70
CA LEU A 81 -27.93 3.68 -10.76
C LEU A 81 -27.01 4.57 -9.93
N GLN A 82 -26.38 3.95 -8.93
CA GLN A 82 -25.37 4.59 -8.11
C GLN A 82 -24.01 4.55 -8.82
N ILE A 83 -23.30 5.66 -8.77
CA ILE A 83 -21.95 5.81 -9.31
C ILE A 83 -21.02 6.16 -8.15
N GLU A 84 -19.92 5.43 -8.03
CA GLU A 84 -18.88 5.71 -7.05
C GLU A 84 -17.51 5.70 -7.72
N SER A 85 -16.69 6.70 -7.39
CA SER A 85 -15.33 6.88 -7.89
C SER A 85 -14.39 7.06 -6.71
N LYS A 86 -13.31 6.28 -6.69
CA LYS A 86 -12.35 6.25 -5.60
C LYS A 86 -11.02 5.67 -6.03
N PHE A 87 -9.99 5.82 -5.20
CA PHE A 87 -8.77 5.05 -5.34
C PHE A 87 -8.91 3.66 -4.70
N GLU A 88 -8.27 2.67 -5.31
CA GLU A 88 -8.12 1.34 -4.74
C GLU A 88 -7.13 1.39 -3.58
N SER A 89 -7.66 1.62 -2.38
CA SER A 89 -6.89 1.88 -1.16
C SER A 89 -7.60 1.29 0.05
N VAL A 90 -6.82 0.94 1.07
CA VAL A 90 -7.33 0.55 2.40
C VAL A 90 -8.17 1.68 3.03
N TYR A 91 -7.89 2.92 2.63
CA TYR A 91 -8.54 4.13 3.11
C TYR A 91 -9.85 4.46 2.40
N ASP A 92 -10.20 3.78 1.29
CA ASP A 92 -11.41 4.06 0.51
C ASP A 92 -11.52 5.56 0.14
N ILE A 93 -10.40 6.08 -0.38
CA ILE A 93 -10.21 7.51 -0.61
C ILE A 93 -11.08 7.93 -1.80
N PRO A 94 -12.08 8.80 -1.59
CA PRO A 94 -12.99 9.20 -2.65
C PRO A 94 -12.26 9.98 -3.74
N LEU A 95 -12.70 9.81 -4.98
CA LEU A 95 -12.26 10.61 -6.11
C LEU A 95 -13.46 11.37 -6.65
N GLY A 96 -13.68 12.54 -6.04
CA GLY A 96 -14.82 13.42 -6.27
C GLY A 96 -14.56 14.60 -7.18
N ASN A 97 -15.60 15.41 -7.35
CA ASN A 97 -15.58 16.64 -8.17
C ASN A 97 -15.20 16.38 -9.63
N ILE A 98 -15.59 15.22 -10.15
CA ILE A 98 -15.39 14.82 -11.53
C ILE A 98 -16.73 14.73 -12.24
N GLN A 99 -16.75 15.06 -13.52
CA GLN A 99 -17.89 14.82 -14.37
C GLN A 99 -17.70 13.49 -15.09
N VAL A 100 -18.75 12.69 -15.13
CA VAL A 100 -18.76 11.43 -15.88
C VAL A 100 -20.01 11.38 -16.75
N ASP A 101 -19.93 10.62 -17.82
CA ASP A 101 -20.97 10.54 -18.83
C ASP A 101 -21.63 9.16 -18.78
N VAL A 102 -22.93 9.11 -18.46
CA VAL A 102 -23.68 7.84 -18.44
C VAL A 102 -24.30 7.60 -19.81
N ILE A 103 -24.00 6.43 -20.38
CA ILE A 103 -24.37 6.07 -21.74
C ILE A 103 -25.12 4.73 -21.73
N ALA A 104 -26.29 4.71 -22.37
CA ALA A 104 -27.04 3.48 -22.59
C ALA A 104 -26.33 2.60 -23.63
N VAL A 105 -26.23 1.30 -23.36
CA VAL A 105 -25.48 0.35 -24.20
C VAL A 105 -26.15 0.10 -25.54
N ASP A 106 -27.48 0.17 -25.60
CA ASP A 106 -28.31 0.02 -26.80
C ASP A 106 -28.24 1.24 -27.75
N GLY A 107 -27.34 2.20 -27.46
CA GLY A 107 -27.23 3.47 -28.16
C GLY A 107 -28.13 4.52 -27.51
N GLY A 108 -27.64 5.76 -27.41
CA GLY A 108 -28.41 6.82 -26.78
C GLY A 108 -27.62 8.09 -26.49
N LYS A 109 -28.32 9.05 -25.91
CA LYS A 109 -27.77 10.34 -25.48
C LYS A 109 -26.84 10.13 -24.28
N SER A 110 -25.61 10.64 -24.37
CA SER A 110 -24.71 10.74 -23.22
C SER A 110 -25.30 11.72 -22.21
N THR A 111 -25.42 11.31 -20.95
CA THR A 111 -25.94 12.15 -19.87
C THR A 111 -24.83 12.46 -18.88
N PRO A 112 -24.40 13.72 -18.75
CA PRO A 112 -23.38 14.10 -17.79
C PRO A 112 -23.94 14.00 -16.37
N VAL A 113 -23.15 13.43 -15.47
CA VAL A 113 -23.38 13.31 -14.04
C VAL A 113 -22.14 13.82 -13.33
N THR A 114 -22.31 14.83 -12.48
CA THR A 114 -21.23 15.33 -11.63
C THR A 114 -21.19 14.51 -10.34
N LEU A 115 -20.05 13.90 -10.05
CA LEU A 115 -19.82 13.25 -8.77
C LEU A 115 -19.48 14.30 -7.72
N ASN A 116 -20.07 14.17 -6.53
CA ASN A 116 -19.80 15.06 -5.41
C ASN A 116 -18.37 14.88 -4.87
N GLU A 117 -17.98 15.66 -3.86
CA GLU A 117 -16.67 15.60 -3.20
C GLU A 117 -16.32 14.19 -2.68
N ARG A 118 -17.32 13.36 -2.39
CA ARG A 118 -17.13 11.96 -1.95
C ARG A 118 -17.05 10.97 -3.10
N GLY A 119 -16.92 11.44 -4.35
CA GLY A 119 -16.88 10.58 -5.52
C GLY A 119 -18.19 9.89 -5.83
N LYS A 120 -19.33 10.39 -5.32
CA LYS A 120 -20.63 9.73 -5.50
C LYS A 120 -21.55 10.53 -6.39
N GLY A 121 -22.31 9.83 -7.22
CA GLY A 121 -23.34 10.39 -8.08
C GLY A 121 -24.46 9.40 -8.29
N GLU A 122 -25.61 9.90 -8.72
CA GLU A 122 -26.79 9.10 -9.01
C GLU A 122 -27.26 9.38 -10.42
N PHE A 123 -27.69 8.34 -11.12
CA PHE A 123 -28.27 8.44 -12.44
C PHE A 123 -29.63 7.73 -12.48
N THR A 124 -30.66 8.45 -12.89
CA THR A 124 -31.99 7.88 -13.10
C THR A 124 -32.05 7.25 -14.49
N GLY A 125 -31.99 5.92 -14.54
CA GLY A 125 -32.10 5.11 -15.74
C GLY A 125 -33.49 4.48 -15.91
N THR A 126 -33.65 3.78 -17.02
CA THR A 126 -34.84 2.96 -17.27
C THR A 126 -34.62 1.55 -16.69
N PRO A 127 -35.51 1.05 -15.82
CA PRO A 127 -35.44 -0.30 -15.29
C PRO A 127 -35.18 -1.36 -16.37
N GLY A 128 -34.26 -2.29 -16.10
CA GLY A 128 -33.91 -3.39 -16.99
C GLY A 128 -32.98 -3.04 -18.15
N LYS A 129 -32.75 -1.75 -18.45
CA LYS A 129 -31.77 -1.32 -19.46
C LYS A 129 -30.33 -1.37 -18.94
N PHE A 130 -29.38 -1.48 -19.85
CA PHE A 130 -27.95 -1.55 -19.55
C PHE A 130 -27.27 -0.21 -19.82
N TYR A 131 -26.41 0.20 -18.89
CA TYR A 131 -25.67 1.45 -18.94
C TYR A 131 -24.19 1.22 -18.65
N ARG A 132 -23.36 2.16 -19.10
CA ARG A 132 -21.93 2.28 -18.76
C ARG A 132 -21.59 3.74 -18.48
N VAL A 133 -20.55 3.96 -17.70
CA VAL A 133 -19.99 5.29 -17.43
C VAL A 133 -18.78 5.51 -18.33
N HIS A 134 -18.70 6.66 -18.97
CA HIS A 134 -17.52 7.19 -19.63
C HIS A 134 -16.89 8.24 -18.74
N VAL A 135 -15.62 8.06 -18.45
CA VAL A 135 -14.81 9.02 -17.71
C VAL A 135 -13.91 9.76 -18.71
N HIS A 136 -13.82 11.09 -18.56
CA HIS A 136 -13.03 11.96 -19.44
C HIS A 136 -11.97 12.79 -18.70
N ASN A 137 -11.64 12.41 -17.46
CA ASN A 137 -10.77 13.21 -16.60
C ASN A 137 -9.62 12.35 -16.08
N GLU A 138 -8.40 12.80 -16.36
CA GLU A 138 -7.20 12.41 -15.63
C GLU A 138 -7.27 12.86 -14.17
N VAL A 139 -6.54 12.17 -13.30
CA VAL A 139 -6.43 12.54 -11.88
C VAL A 139 -5.58 13.80 -11.74
N THR A 140 -6.09 14.83 -11.06
CA THR A 140 -5.37 16.11 -10.92
C THR A 140 -4.27 16.05 -9.86
N PRO A 141 -3.27 16.95 -9.92
CA PRO A 141 -2.24 17.06 -8.89
C PRO A 141 -2.79 17.30 -7.46
N GLU A 142 -3.91 18.00 -7.34
CA GLU A 142 -4.61 18.29 -6.09
C GLU A 142 -5.29 17.05 -5.51
N GLN A 143 -6.00 16.28 -6.34
CA GLN A 143 -6.58 14.99 -5.94
C GLN A 143 -5.50 14.00 -5.49
N MET A 144 -4.32 14.07 -6.11
CA MET A 144 -3.15 13.30 -5.67
C MET A 144 -2.57 13.80 -4.34
N ASN A 145 -2.64 15.10 -4.03
CA ASN A 145 -2.24 15.60 -2.71
C ASN A 145 -3.21 15.13 -1.63
N GLU A 146 -4.51 15.17 -1.93
CA GLU A 146 -5.55 14.68 -1.02
C GLU A 146 -5.39 13.19 -0.72
N LEU A 147 -5.07 12.39 -1.75
CA LEU A 147 -4.68 10.98 -1.60
C LEU A 147 -3.56 10.83 -0.58
N PHE A 148 -2.43 11.53 -0.74
CA PHE A 148 -1.29 11.35 0.16
C PHE A 148 -1.55 11.89 1.56
N SER A 149 -2.29 12.99 1.71
CA SER A 149 -2.69 13.54 3.01
C SER A 149 -3.56 12.57 3.83
N SER A 150 -4.28 11.66 3.16
CA SER A 150 -5.05 10.60 3.83
C SER A 150 -4.16 9.64 4.64
N TYR A 151 -2.85 9.62 4.39
CA TYR A 151 -1.86 8.81 5.10
C TYR A 151 -1.11 9.59 6.19
N ASP A 152 -1.41 10.88 6.41
CA ASP A 152 -0.69 11.68 7.41
C ASP A 152 -0.79 11.08 8.81
N GLY A 153 -1.96 10.53 9.17
CA GLY A 153 -2.15 9.86 10.45
C GLY A 153 -1.29 8.61 10.61
N LEU A 154 -1.27 7.72 9.60
CA LEU A 154 -0.40 6.55 9.60
C LEU A 154 1.08 6.97 9.63
N THR A 155 1.44 7.98 8.86
CA THR A 155 2.80 8.52 8.79
C THR A 155 3.27 9.00 10.16
N GLN A 156 2.43 9.74 10.89
CA GLN A 156 2.72 10.22 12.24
C GLN A 156 2.87 9.07 13.25
N GLU A 157 2.01 8.06 13.20
CA GLU A 157 2.11 6.91 14.11
C GLU A 157 3.40 6.10 13.86
N LEU A 158 3.75 5.87 12.59
CA LEU A 158 4.98 5.18 12.20
C LEU A 158 6.23 5.99 12.58
N GLU A 159 6.22 7.32 12.35
CA GLU A 159 7.31 8.21 12.75
C GLU A 159 7.51 8.18 14.27
N ALA A 160 6.44 8.36 15.04
CA ALA A 160 6.48 8.35 16.50
C ALA A 160 7.04 7.03 17.03
N TRP A 161 6.63 5.91 16.43
CA TRP A 161 7.15 4.59 16.76
C TRP A 161 8.65 4.46 16.45
N LEU A 162 9.09 4.87 15.26
CA LEU A 162 10.51 4.85 14.88
C LEU A 162 11.37 5.73 15.80
N ARG A 163 10.89 6.92 16.15
CA ARG A 163 11.59 7.81 17.09
C ARG A 163 11.72 7.19 18.48
N ASN A 164 10.68 6.51 18.95
CA ASN A 164 10.72 5.80 20.23
C ASN A 164 11.74 4.64 20.22
N GLU A 165 11.78 3.84 19.16
CA GLU A 165 12.80 2.79 19.01
C GLU A 165 14.21 3.41 18.96
N TRP A 166 14.38 4.50 18.23
CA TRP A 166 15.66 5.18 18.11
C TRP A 166 16.18 5.70 19.45
N GLN A 167 15.33 6.20 20.34
CA GLN A 167 15.73 6.60 21.69
C GLN A 167 16.37 5.45 22.47
N GLY A 168 15.91 4.21 22.28
CA GLY A 168 16.50 3.02 22.89
C GLY A 168 17.81 2.55 22.24
N PHE A 169 17.96 2.76 20.94
CA PHE A 169 19.15 2.32 20.17
C PHE A 169 20.29 3.34 20.18
N LYS A 170 19.99 4.64 20.13
CA LYS A 170 20.97 5.74 20.03
C LYS A 170 22.10 5.70 21.08
N PRO A 171 21.86 5.37 22.37
CA PRO A 171 22.93 5.25 23.36
C PRO A 171 23.91 4.12 23.05
N GLN A 172 23.44 3.00 22.47
CA GLN A 172 24.25 1.82 22.15
C GLN A 172 25.22 2.08 21.00
N TRP A 173 24.81 2.89 20.02
CA TRP A 173 25.67 3.35 18.94
C TRP A 173 26.82 4.24 19.42
N SER A 174 26.56 5.09 20.43
CA SER A 174 27.54 6.02 20.99
C SER A 174 28.65 5.31 21.78
N GLN A 175 28.36 4.10 22.29
CA GLN A 175 29.28 3.26 23.05
C GLN A 175 30.04 2.24 22.17
N SER A 176 29.69 2.12 20.89
CA SER A 176 30.32 1.17 19.99
C SER A 176 31.65 1.72 19.41
N THR A 177 32.72 0.94 19.51
CA THR A 177 34.06 1.24 18.92
C THR A 177 34.24 0.68 17.50
N LEU A 178 33.22 0.00 16.97
CA LEU A 178 33.22 -0.48 15.60
C LEU A 178 33.18 0.74 14.66
N VAL A 179 34.22 0.88 13.84
CA VAL A 179 34.18 1.76 12.67
C VAL A 179 32.93 1.36 11.90
N ALA A 180 32.07 2.33 11.61
CA ALA A 180 30.87 2.16 10.80
C ALA A 180 31.25 1.90 9.33
N THR A 181 32.05 0.87 9.07
CA THR A 181 32.26 0.36 7.72
C THR A 181 31.15 -0.63 7.46
N GLY A 182 30.06 -0.14 6.86
CA GLY A 182 28.97 -0.99 6.41
C GLY A 182 27.62 -0.54 6.94
N ASN A 183 27.08 0.51 6.31
CA ASN A 183 25.65 0.69 6.02
C ASN A 183 25.43 1.81 4.98
N GLY A 184 26.48 2.17 4.21
CA GLY A 184 26.34 3.05 3.04
C GLY A 184 25.63 2.41 1.86
N MET A 185 25.08 1.20 2.03
CA MET A 185 24.47 0.42 0.94
C MET A 185 22.96 0.64 0.79
N LEU A 186 22.30 1.23 1.78
CA LEU A 186 20.92 1.69 1.69
C LEU A 186 20.84 3.24 1.70
N ALA A 187 22.00 3.88 1.91
CA ALA A 187 22.18 5.31 1.96
C ALA A 187 22.37 5.89 0.55
N GLY A 188 21.31 6.44 -0.02
CA GLY A 188 21.47 7.58 -0.92
C GLY A 188 21.35 7.34 -2.43
N SER A 189 20.77 6.24 -2.92
CA SER A 189 20.21 6.31 -4.27
C SER A 189 18.95 5.47 -4.45
N TRP A 190 17.94 6.09 -5.08
CA TRP A 190 16.72 5.49 -5.59
C TRP A 190 16.99 4.25 -6.50
N ALA A 191 18.20 4.12 -7.04
CA ALA A 191 18.62 2.97 -7.84
C ALA A 191 18.75 1.66 -7.03
N ALA A 192 18.89 1.71 -5.70
CA ALA A 192 18.84 0.51 -4.84
C ALA A 192 17.39 0.07 -4.52
N ILE A 193 16.40 0.88 -4.88
CA ILE A 193 14.98 0.71 -4.54
C ILE A 193 14.19 -0.02 -5.64
N GLU A 194 14.69 -0.08 -6.89
CA GLU A 194 14.06 -0.86 -7.98
C GLU A 194 13.81 -2.32 -7.57
N GLY A 195 14.80 -3.00 -7.00
CA GLY A 195 14.65 -4.40 -6.52
C GLY A 195 13.74 -4.56 -5.29
N VAL A 196 13.37 -3.46 -4.63
CA VAL A 196 12.43 -3.46 -3.51
C VAL A 196 10.98 -3.35 -4.02
N TRP A 197 10.75 -2.66 -5.14
CA TRP A 197 9.46 -2.62 -5.84
C TRP A 197 9.12 -3.96 -6.50
N ASP A 198 10.12 -4.70 -7.01
CA ASP A 198 9.92 -6.12 -7.39
C ASP A 198 9.37 -6.96 -6.21
N GLY A 199 9.75 -6.62 -4.97
CA GLY A 199 9.22 -7.22 -3.75
C GLY A 199 7.73 -6.94 -3.51
N ILE A 200 7.21 -5.81 -3.99
CA ILE A 200 5.79 -5.47 -3.95
C ILE A 200 5.02 -6.24 -5.02
N GLY A 201 5.57 -6.34 -6.24
CA GLY A 201 5.01 -7.23 -7.28
C GLY A 201 4.90 -8.68 -6.79
N LEU A 202 5.93 -9.17 -6.10
CA LEU A 202 5.93 -10.50 -5.47
C LEU A 202 4.81 -10.67 -4.44
N LEU A 203 4.46 -9.64 -3.66
CA LEU A 203 3.33 -9.70 -2.71
C LEU A 203 2.00 -9.91 -3.45
N SER A 204 1.78 -9.16 -4.54
CA SER A 204 0.61 -9.32 -5.39
C SER A 204 0.52 -10.73 -5.97
N ASP A 205 1.63 -11.26 -6.48
CA ASP A 205 1.69 -12.61 -7.04
C ASP A 205 1.45 -13.70 -5.98
N ILE A 206 2.02 -13.55 -4.78
CA ILE A 206 1.77 -14.43 -3.64
C ILE A 206 0.28 -14.48 -3.29
N LEU A 207 -0.43 -13.35 -3.29
CA LEU A 207 -1.85 -13.32 -2.94
C LEU A 207 -2.76 -13.84 -4.06
N LYS A 208 -2.35 -13.68 -5.33
CA LYS A 208 -3.07 -14.23 -6.49
C LYS A 208 -3.00 -15.76 -6.52
N ASP A 209 -1.84 -16.33 -6.20
CA ASP A 209 -1.63 -17.78 -6.21
C ASP A 209 -0.65 -18.23 -5.12
N PRO A 210 -1.10 -18.32 -3.85
CA PRO A 210 -0.24 -18.70 -2.73
C PRO A 210 0.43 -20.06 -2.92
N ALA A 211 -0.25 -20.99 -3.62
CA ALA A 211 0.22 -22.35 -3.85
C ALA A 211 1.48 -22.39 -4.73
N LYS A 212 1.58 -21.51 -5.74
CA LYS A 212 2.81 -21.36 -6.55
C LYS A 212 4.02 -20.95 -5.71
N PHE A 213 3.80 -20.30 -4.58
CA PHE A 213 4.84 -19.82 -3.68
C PHE A 213 4.97 -20.66 -2.39
N ALA A 214 4.38 -21.86 -2.35
CA ALA A 214 4.40 -22.73 -1.17
C ALA A 214 5.83 -23.05 -0.67
N ALA A 215 6.80 -23.20 -1.57
CA ALA A 215 8.20 -23.40 -1.19
C ALA A 215 8.79 -22.20 -0.43
N ARG A 216 8.31 -20.98 -0.71
CA ARG A 216 8.73 -19.75 -0.03
C ARG A 216 7.94 -19.53 1.26
N LEU A 217 6.64 -19.75 1.21
CA LEU A 217 5.69 -19.43 2.28
C LEU A 217 5.63 -20.51 3.37
N GLY A 218 6.03 -21.74 3.05
CA GLY A 218 5.87 -22.89 3.94
C GLY A 218 4.40 -23.10 4.30
N SER A 219 4.12 -23.30 5.59
CA SER A 219 2.75 -23.39 6.13
C SER A 219 1.92 -22.11 5.91
N GLY A 220 2.54 -20.99 5.57
CA GLY A 220 1.85 -19.74 5.25
C GLY A 220 1.01 -19.83 3.97
N ALA A 221 1.39 -20.67 2.99
CA ALA A 221 0.61 -20.86 1.77
C ALA A 221 -0.73 -21.55 2.08
N ASP A 222 -0.69 -22.61 2.90
CA ASP A 222 -1.89 -23.34 3.33
C ASP A 222 -2.80 -22.44 4.16
N GLN A 223 -2.22 -21.62 5.04
CA GLN A 223 -2.98 -20.65 5.84
C GLN A 223 -3.64 -19.55 4.99
N LEU A 224 -2.96 -19.07 3.94
CA LEU A 224 -3.57 -18.14 2.98
C LEU A 224 -4.71 -18.80 2.18
N GLY A 225 -4.53 -20.07 1.77
CA GLY A 225 -5.58 -20.84 1.11
C GLY A 225 -6.80 -21.03 2.01
N GLU A 226 -6.59 -21.48 3.24
CA GLU A 226 -7.67 -21.61 4.23
C GLU A 226 -8.33 -20.29 4.56
N LEU A 227 -7.58 -19.18 4.61
CA LEU A 227 -8.14 -17.87 4.86
C LEU A 227 -9.04 -17.42 3.71
N ALA A 228 -8.63 -17.64 2.46
CA ALA A 228 -9.43 -17.32 1.29
C ALA A 228 -10.79 -18.05 1.33
N GLU A 229 -10.81 -19.29 1.81
CA GLU A 229 -12.03 -20.09 1.95
C GLU A 229 -12.88 -19.68 3.16
N LYS A 230 -12.26 -19.56 4.35
CA LYS A 230 -12.98 -19.42 5.62
C LYS A 230 -13.32 -17.97 5.97
N SER A 231 -12.51 -17.02 5.50
CA SER A 231 -12.57 -15.61 5.88
C SER A 231 -12.33 -14.68 4.68
N PRO A 232 -13.21 -14.70 3.66
CA PRO A 232 -13.04 -13.91 2.44
C PRO A 232 -12.93 -12.40 2.70
N GLN A 233 -13.57 -11.90 3.77
CA GLN A 233 -13.46 -10.50 4.17
C GLN A 233 -12.06 -10.10 4.66
N VAL A 234 -11.35 -11.03 5.32
CA VAL A 234 -9.97 -10.80 5.76
C VAL A 234 -9.03 -10.87 4.56
N MET A 235 -9.25 -11.83 3.64
CA MET A 235 -8.52 -11.91 2.39
C MET A 235 -8.65 -10.64 1.54
N GLN A 236 -9.85 -10.07 1.47
CA GLN A 236 -10.08 -8.80 0.80
C GLN A 236 -9.28 -7.64 1.43
N LYS A 237 -9.18 -7.59 2.77
CA LYS A 237 -8.37 -6.58 3.46
C LYS A 237 -6.88 -6.73 3.15
N ILE A 238 -6.39 -7.97 3.02
CA ILE A 238 -4.99 -8.27 2.69
C ILE A 238 -4.68 -7.89 1.26
N GLN A 239 -5.55 -8.26 0.32
CA GLN A 239 -5.43 -7.85 -1.09
C GLN A 239 -5.44 -6.33 -1.21
N LEU A 240 -6.33 -5.66 -0.48
CA LEU A 240 -6.40 -4.21 -0.47
C LEU A 240 -5.13 -3.58 0.09
N LEU A 241 -4.56 -4.11 1.17
CA LEU A 241 -3.27 -3.64 1.72
C LEU A 241 -2.11 -3.90 0.76
N ALA A 242 -2.09 -5.05 0.08
CA ALA A 242 -1.07 -5.39 -0.89
C ALA A 242 -1.17 -4.57 -2.19
N SER A 243 -2.35 -4.05 -2.51
CA SER A 243 -2.59 -3.10 -3.60
C SER A 243 -2.42 -1.64 -3.19
N ASP A 244 -2.29 -1.35 -1.89
CA ASP A 244 -2.11 0.00 -1.37
C ASP A 244 -0.62 0.37 -1.35
N GLU A 245 -0.12 0.80 -2.50
CA GLU A 245 1.29 1.10 -2.71
C GLU A 245 1.79 2.25 -1.83
N ALA A 246 0.93 3.21 -1.46
CA ALA A 246 1.28 4.29 -0.54
C ALA A 246 1.49 3.76 0.89
N ALA A 247 0.61 2.89 1.39
CA ALA A 247 0.82 2.20 2.65
C ALA A 247 2.08 1.35 2.60
N LEU A 248 2.27 0.52 1.57
CA LEU A 248 3.46 -0.33 1.42
C LEU A 248 4.76 0.49 1.34
N CYS A 249 4.75 1.66 0.69
CA CYS A 249 5.88 2.57 0.64
C CYS A 249 6.27 3.06 2.04
N LEU A 250 5.28 3.47 2.85
CA LEU A 250 5.51 3.88 4.23
C LEU A 250 6.07 2.71 5.05
N LEU A 251 5.47 1.51 4.95
CA LEU A 251 5.92 0.33 5.68
C LEU A 251 7.34 -0.10 5.29
N LEU A 252 7.65 -0.01 4.00
CA LEU A 252 8.98 -0.29 3.49
C LEU A 252 10.00 0.71 4.05
N ARG A 253 9.68 2.00 4.00
CA ARG A 253 10.54 3.06 4.54
C ARG A 253 10.75 2.88 6.04
N THR A 254 9.70 2.54 6.78
CA THR A 254 9.77 2.20 8.21
C THR A 254 10.68 1.02 8.47
N ALA A 255 10.53 -0.09 7.73
CA ALA A 255 11.37 -1.29 7.89
C ALA A 255 12.83 -1.01 7.54
N SER A 256 13.07 -0.25 6.47
CA SER A 256 14.41 0.14 6.02
C SER A 256 15.12 0.97 7.08
N LEU A 257 14.47 2.03 7.57
CA LEU A 257 15.04 2.89 8.60
C LEU A 257 15.22 2.12 9.91
N TRP A 258 14.28 1.26 10.30
CA TRP A 258 14.41 0.42 11.49
C TRP A 258 15.62 -0.52 11.42
N LEU A 259 15.85 -1.19 10.29
CA LEU A 259 17.04 -2.02 10.12
C LEU A 259 18.35 -1.22 10.22
N GLU A 260 18.39 0.00 9.69
CA GLU A 260 19.57 0.88 9.82
C GLU A 260 19.79 1.37 11.26
N MET A 261 18.73 1.46 12.06
CA MET A 261 18.77 1.87 13.46
C MET A 261 19.27 0.78 14.41
N LEU A 262 19.18 -0.51 14.02
CA LEU A 262 19.57 -1.63 14.88
C LEU A 262 21.06 -1.54 15.28
N PRO A 263 21.38 -1.52 16.58
CA PRO A 263 22.77 -1.42 17.02
C PRO A 263 23.55 -2.70 16.72
N PRO A 264 24.89 -2.64 16.60
CA PRO A 264 25.72 -3.82 16.33
C PRO A 264 25.52 -4.98 17.31
N SER A 265 25.09 -4.70 18.55
CA SER A 265 24.72 -5.69 19.58
C SER A 265 23.52 -6.56 19.20
N GLU A 266 22.55 -6.01 18.48
CA GLU A 266 21.37 -6.70 17.95
C GLU A 266 21.70 -7.49 16.68
N ILE A 267 22.71 -7.04 15.94
CA ILE A 267 23.19 -7.65 14.69
C ILE A 267 24.44 -8.53 14.93
N ALA A 268 24.86 -8.79 16.16
CA ALA A 268 26.09 -9.55 16.45
C ALA A 268 25.95 -11.06 16.14
N GLY A 269 26.84 -11.61 15.29
CA GLY A 269 26.84 -13.02 14.85
C GLY A 269 27.40 -13.22 13.44
N LYS A 270 27.08 -14.34 12.76
CA LYS A 270 27.33 -14.62 11.31
C LYS A 270 26.58 -13.65 10.35
N THR A 271 26.20 -12.50 10.88
CA THR A 271 25.14 -11.61 10.45
C THR A 271 25.66 -10.31 9.87
N ALA A 272 26.92 -9.92 10.12
CA ALA A 272 27.50 -8.76 9.45
C ALA A 272 27.63 -8.96 7.92
N GLU A 273 27.97 -10.17 7.48
CA GLU A 273 28.00 -10.56 6.05
C GLU A 273 26.59 -10.83 5.48
N ALA A 274 25.69 -11.46 6.25
CA ALA A 274 24.33 -11.76 5.80
C ALA A 274 23.41 -10.51 5.74
N VAL A 275 23.62 -9.52 6.62
CA VAL A 275 22.87 -8.26 6.63
C VAL A 275 23.39 -7.30 5.56
N SER A 276 24.65 -7.40 5.14
CA SER A 276 25.17 -6.62 4.00
C SER A 276 24.86 -7.25 2.64
N ALA A 277 24.87 -8.58 2.49
CA ALA A 277 24.51 -9.24 1.23
C ALA A 277 22.99 -9.52 1.06
N GLY A 278 22.20 -9.43 2.14
CA GLY A 278 20.80 -9.86 2.17
C GLY A 278 19.81 -8.84 2.73
N SER A 279 20.16 -7.56 2.86
CA SER A 279 19.26 -6.53 3.44
C SER A 279 17.98 -6.35 2.62
N VAL A 280 18.08 -6.36 1.29
CA VAL A 280 16.91 -6.25 0.39
C VAL A 280 15.98 -7.46 0.58
N GLN A 281 16.53 -8.67 0.60
CA GLN A 281 15.75 -9.90 0.78
C GLN A 281 15.09 -9.95 2.17
N LEU A 282 15.79 -9.48 3.20
CA LEU A 282 15.25 -9.34 4.56
C LEU A 282 14.10 -8.32 4.59
N LEU A 283 14.24 -7.17 3.91
CA LEU A 283 13.17 -6.19 3.78
C LEU A 283 11.92 -6.76 3.11
N ILE A 284 12.10 -7.48 2.00
CA ILE A 284 11.00 -8.17 1.32
C ILE A 284 10.34 -9.19 2.26
N ASP A 285 11.13 -9.98 2.99
CA ASP A 285 10.59 -10.97 3.92
C ASP A 285 9.86 -10.30 5.11
N ILE A 286 10.33 -9.16 5.59
CA ILE A 286 9.63 -8.34 6.60
C ILE A 286 8.29 -7.82 6.05
N LEU A 287 8.27 -7.29 4.83
CA LEU A 287 7.03 -6.81 4.19
C LEU A 287 6.02 -7.94 4.00
N ILE A 288 6.45 -9.09 3.48
CA ILE A 288 5.62 -10.30 3.40
C ILE A 288 5.10 -10.68 4.79
N GLY A 289 5.98 -10.69 5.80
CA GLY A 289 5.61 -10.96 7.18
C GLY A 289 4.54 -10.01 7.73
N ILE A 290 4.62 -8.70 7.44
CA ILE A 290 3.61 -7.72 7.83
C ILE A 290 2.28 -8.05 7.16
N VAL A 291 2.24 -8.20 5.84
CA VAL A 291 1.02 -8.48 5.08
C VAL A 291 0.38 -9.80 5.53
N LEU A 292 1.19 -10.85 5.72
CA LEU A 292 0.70 -12.15 6.21
C LEU A 292 0.24 -12.10 7.67
N THR A 293 0.66 -11.14 8.49
CA THR A 293 0.13 -11.03 9.86
C THR A 293 -1.35 -10.64 9.87
N PHE A 294 -1.83 -9.97 8.82
CA PHE A 294 -3.26 -9.71 8.59
C PHE A 294 -4.04 -10.97 8.17
N ALA A 295 -3.36 -12.01 7.65
CA ALA A 295 -3.95 -13.31 7.36
C ALA A 295 -4.31 -14.13 8.61
N GLY A 296 -3.96 -13.63 9.79
CA GLY A 296 -4.15 -14.28 11.07
C GLY A 296 -2.88 -14.15 11.89
N ALA A 297 -3.05 -13.98 13.20
CA ALA A 297 -1.99 -13.63 14.15
C ALA A 297 -0.75 -14.56 14.15
N GLY A 298 -0.78 -15.70 13.44
CA GLY A 298 0.32 -16.66 13.33
C GLY A 298 1.02 -16.73 11.96
N ALA A 299 0.41 -16.27 10.86
CA ALA A 299 0.93 -16.58 9.52
C ALA A 299 2.21 -15.82 9.18
N GLY A 300 2.23 -14.50 9.40
CA GLY A 300 3.45 -13.71 9.27
C GLY A 300 4.57 -14.14 10.21
N ILE A 301 4.21 -14.53 11.45
CA ILE A 301 5.17 -15.01 12.45
C ILE A 301 5.80 -16.34 12.03
N ALA A 302 4.98 -17.29 11.56
CA ALA A 302 5.44 -18.60 11.07
C ALA A 302 6.35 -18.43 9.85
N TYR A 303 5.93 -17.60 8.89
CA TYR A 303 6.73 -17.24 7.72
C TYR A 303 8.11 -16.70 8.11
N LEU A 304 8.15 -15.66 8.97
CA LEU A 304 9.41 -15.04 9.38
C LEU A 304 10.29 -15.99 10.19
N SER A 305 9.70 -16.83 11.02
CA SER A 305 10.44 -17.81 11.83
C SER A 305 11.11 -18.87 10.96
N MET A 306 10.46 -19.28 9.86
CA MET A 306 11.06 -20.17 8.86
C MET A 306 12.16 -19.46 8.06
N ARG A 307 11.88 -18.25 7.55
CA ARG A 307 12.80 -17.49 6.68
C ARG A 307 14.04 -17.00 7.40
N LEU A 308 13.91 -16.61 8.66
CA LEU A 308 14.97 -15.96 9.43
C LEU A 308 15.69 -16.91 10.41
N VAL A 309 15.46 -18.23 10.31
CA VAL A 309 16.09 -19.23 11.20
C VAL A 309 17.62 -19.13 11.20
N ASN A 310 18.23 -18.76 10.06
CA ASN A 310 19.68 -18.64 9.90
C ASN A 310 20.25 -17.27 10.33
N TYR A 311 19.40 -16.28 10.61
CA TYR A 311 19.80 -14.91 11.00
C TYR A 311 20.07 -14.77 12.50
N GLY A 312 19.83 -15.82 13.28
CA GLY A 312 20.06 -15.85 14.72
C GLY A 312 18.86 -15.35 15.54
N ALA A 313 18.76 -15.85 16.77
CA ALA A 313 17.60 -15.64 17.62
C ALA A 313 17.35 -14.16 17.99
N ARG A 314 18.38 -13.32 18.06
CA ARG A 314 18.25 -11.89 18.38
C ARG A 314 17.54 -11.12 17.27
N ILE A 315 18.06 -11.20 16.03
CA ILE A 315 17.43 -10.58 14.85
C ILE A 315 16.02 -11.12 14.65
N LEU A 316 15.81 -12.44 14.74
CA LEU A 316 14.48 -13.02 14.61
C LEU A 316 13.51 -12.41 15.64
N ASN A 317 13.89 -12.35 16.91
CA ASN A 317 13.04 -11.76 17.94
C ASN A 317 12.79 -10.26 17.73
N ALA A 318 13.80 -9.52 17.27
CA ALA A 318 13.67 -8.11 16.93
C ALA A 318 12.68 -7.90 15.78
N VAL A 319 12.81 -8.69 14.69
CA VAL A 319 11.90 -8.64 13.53
C VAL A 319 10.47 -9.04 13.91
N LEU A 320 10.30 -10.07 14.74
CA LEU A 320 8.97 -10.46 15.22
C LEU A 320 8.33 -9.38 16.09
N ARG A 321 9.11 -8.65 16.90
CA ARG A 321 8.61 -7.50 17.67
C ARG A 321 8.22 -6.34 16.76
N PHE A 322 9.08 -6.04 15.77
CA PHE A 322 8.81 -5.05 14.74
C PHE A 322 7.48 -5.34 14.04
N VAL A 323 7.31 -6.53 13.46
CA VAL A 323 6.11 -6.89 12.70
C VAL A 323 4.84 -6.84 13.56
N LYS A 324 4.90 -7.25 14.83
CA LYS A 324 3.77 -7.11 15.76
C LYS A 324 3.41 -5.65 16.04
N ALA A 325 4.41 -4.79 16.23
CA ALA A 325 4.17 -3.38 16.49
C ALA A 325 3.55 -2.69 15.27
N ILE A 326 4.10 -2.94 14.08
CA ILE A 326 3.58 -2.42 12.81
C ILE A 326 2.16 -2.92 12.53
N PHE A 327 1.89 -4.21 12.74
CA PHE A 327 0.54 -4.76 12.64
C PHE A 327 -0.43 -4.00 13.57
N THR A 328 -0.04 -3.73 14.81
CA THR A 328 -0.88 -3.01 15.77
C THR A 328 -1.19 -1.58 15.32
N ILE A 329 -0.19 -0.87 14.79
CA ILE A 329 -0.35 0.48 14.24
C ILE A 329 -1.37 0.47 13.09
N ILE A 330 -1.14 -0.40 12.10
CA ILE A 330 -2.02 -0.49 10.93
C ILE A 330 -3.43 -0.96 11.33
N ASP A 331 -3.59 -1.98 12.18
CA ASP A 331 -4.91 -2.49 12.59
C ASP A 331 -5.73 -1.45 13.36
N SER A 332 -5.08 -0.70 14.28
CA SER A 332 -5.68 0.44 14.96
C SER A 332 -6.19 1.48 13.95
N PHE A 333 -5.37 1.77 12.95
CA PHE A 333 -5.66 2.80 11.95
C PHE A 333 -6.75 2.38 10.96
N ILE A 334 -6.73 1.14 10.45
CA ILE A 334 -7.81 0.56 9.65
C ILE A 334 -9.12 0.53 10.45
N GLY A 335 -9.03 0.15 11.73
CA GLY A 335 -10.18 0.14 12.63
C GLY A 335 -10.79 1.53 12.86
N TYR A 336 -9.98 2.59 12.83
CA TYR A 336 -10.45 3.97 12.89
C TYR A 336 -11.21 4.38 11.62
N VAL A 337 -10.67 4.05 10.45
CA VAL A 337 -11.30 4.31 9.14
C VAL A 337 -12.65 3.60 9.01
N ASP A 338 -12.71 2.31 9.37
CA ASP A 338 -13.95 1.51 9.30
C ASP A 338 -15.07 2.07 10.20
N ARG A 339 -14.73 2.69 11.35
CA ARG A 339 -15.72 3.35 12.23
C ARG A 339 -16.31 4.61 11.60
N TYR A 340 -15.47 5.45 11.00
CA TYR A 340 -15.93 6.66 10.32
C TYR A 340 -16.84 6.35 9.14
N LYS A 341 -16.51 5.32 8.35
CA LYS A 341 -17.39 4.83 7.26
C LYS A 341 -18.77 4.45 7.76
N LYS A 342 -18.86 3.71 8.88
CA LYS A 342 -20.14 3.32 9.48
C LYS A 342 -20.97 4.53 9.93
N VAL A 343 -20.34 5.56 10.48
CA VAL A 343 -21.01 6.80 10.91
C VAL A 343 -21.49 7.60 9.69
N ALA A 344 -20.66 7.75 8.67
CA ALA A 344 -21.02 8.45 7.43
C ALA A 344 -22.18 7.75 6.69
N ALA A 345 -22.16 6.41 6.61
CA ALA A 345 -23.24 5.63 6.00
C ALA A 345 -24.57 5.78 6.77
N ARG A 346 -24.52 5.87 8.11
CA ARG A 346 -25.71 6.13 8.95
C ARG A 346 -26.24 7.56 8.79
N GLY A 347 -25.35 8.55 8.62
CA GLY A 347 -25.74 9.94 8.37
C GLY A 347 -26.47 10.13 7.04
N VAL A 348 -26.03 9.42 5.98
CA VAL A 348 -26.71 9.42 4.67
C VAL A 348 -28.07 8.73 4.75
N ALA A 349 -28.16 7.60 5.46
CA ALA A 349 -29.44 6.91 5.67
C ALA A 349 -30.46 7.69 6.52
N ALA A 350 -29.99 8.56 7.42
CA ALA A 350 -30.84 9.42 8.24
C ALA A 350 -31.39 10.65 7.48
N GLY A 351 -30.70 11.09 6.41
CA GLY A 351 -31.16 12.17 5.53
C GLY A 351 -32.17 11.74 4.45
N LEU A 352 -32.48 10.44 4.37
CA LEU A 352 -33.42 9.83 3.41
C LEU A 352 -34.75 9.41 4.05
N LYS A 353 -35.14 10.02 5.17
CA LYS A 353 -36.44 9.81 5.81
C LYS A 353 -37.38 11.00 5.67
#